data_AF-A0A2V5PKA4-F1
#
_entry.id   AF-A0A2V5PKA4-F1
#
_cell.length_a   1.000
_cell.length_b   1.000
_cell.length_c   1.000
_cell.angle_alpha   90.00
_cell.angle_beta   90.00
_cell.angle_gamma   90.00
#
_symmetry.space_group_name_H-M   'P 1'
#
loop_
_entity.id
_entity.type
_entity.pdbx_description
1 polymer ?
#
loop_
_entity_poly.entity_id
_entity_poly.type
_entity_poly.pdbx_seq_one_letter_code
_entity_poly.pdbx_strand_id
1 'polypeptide(L)'
;ENVARHITDKLIRRHPHVFGDLKVKDVDQVWANWEKIKRAEKHGTRHARPSALDGIPKHLPALLRAEKLLKRAQRANLATEPPSNRRLTRARLGRELFDLARYAQNKGWSAEELLRAETHKQERLLRQHEQRAAQ
;
A
#
# COMPACT_ATOMS: atom_id res chain seq x y z
N GLU A 1 5.73 16.65 27.57
CA GLU A 1 4.92 17.62 26.80
C GLU A 1 5.23 17.66 25.29
N ASN A 2 6.50 17.56 24.87
CA ASN A 2 6.93 17.71 23.46
C ASN A 2 6.20 16.82 22.42
N VAL A 3 5.81 15.59 22.80
CA VAL A 3 5.09 14.69 21.89
C VAL A 3 3.69 15.21 21.57
N ALA A 4 2.95 15.69 22.57
CA ALA A 4 1.61 16.22 22.39
C ALA A 4 1.64 17.45 21.49
N ARG A 5 2.55 18.39 21.76
CA ARG A 5 2.74 19.60 20.94
C ARG A 5 3.06 19.25 19.48
N HIS A 6 4.00 18.32 19.26
CA HIS A 6 4.35 17.86 17.92
C HIS A 6 3.18 17.19 17.17
N ILE A 7 2.32 16.45 17.88
CA ILE A 7 1.12 15.85 17.28
C ILE A 7 0.10 16.94 16.93
N THR A 8 -0.13 17.91 17.82
CA THR A 8 -1.03 19.04 17.58
C THR A 8 -0.61 19.85 16.36
N ASP A 9 0.66 20.25 16.27
CA ASP A 9 1.19 21.02 15.12
C ASP A 9 1.04 20.24 13.80
N LYS A 10 1.25 18.92 13.85
CA LYS A 10 1.06 18.03 12.70
C LYS A 10 -0.41 17.90 12.29
N LEU A 11 -1.34 17.90 13.24
CA LEU A 11 -2.77 17.84 12.96
C LEU A 11 -3.24 19.14 12.32
N ILE A 12 -2.86 20.29 12.87
CA ILE A 12 -3.22 21.62 12.34
C ILE A 12 -2.74 21.74 10.89
N ARG A 13 -1.46 21.45 10.65
CA ARG A 13 -0.86 21.61 9.32
C ARG A 13 -1.42 20.68 8.24
N ARG A 14 -1.87 19.49 8.61
CA ARG A 14 -2.44 18.51 7.66
C ARG A 14 -3.93 18.71 7.39
N HIS A 15 -4.61 19.54 8.17
CA HIS A 15 -6.03 19.86 7.98
C HIS A 15 -6.23 21.37 7.77
N PRO A 16 -5.62 21.97 6.73
CA PRO A 16 -5.83 23.39 6.43
C PRO A 16 -7.27 23.73 6.02
N HIS A 17 -8.10 22.71 5.76
CA HIS A 17 -9.54 22.85 5.53
C HIS A 17 -10.37 22.92 6.82
N VAL A 18 -9.80 22.52 7.97
CA VAL A 18 -10.43 22.61 9.29
C VAL A 18 -9.87 23.80 10.08
N PHE A 19 -8.54 23.98 10.04
CA PHE A 19 -7.82 24.95 10.88
C PHE A 19 -7.24 26.14 10.09
N GLY A 20 -7.51 26.22 8.79
CA GLY A 20 -7.05 27.32 7.92
C GLY A 20 -8.11 27.68 6.88
N ASP A 21 -7.69 28.39 5.84
CA ASP A 21 -8.61 29.00 4.87
C ASP A 21 -8.84 28.15 3.60
N LEU A 22 -8.28 26.94 3.55
CA LEU A 22 -8.34 26.10 2.34
C LEU A 22 -9.76 25.52 2.17
N LYS A 23 -10.55 26.11 1.27
CA LYS A 23 -11.85 25.55 0.89
C LYS A 23 -11.68 24.35 -0.04
N VAL A 24 -12.33 23.25 0.33
CA VAL A 24 -12.38 21.97 -0.40
C VAL A 24 -13.83 21.67 -0.77
N LYS A 25 -14.04 21.11 -1.94
CA LYS A 25 -15.37 20.87 -2.51
C LYS A 25 -15.94 19.51 -2.10
N ASP A 26 -15.08 18.53 -1.87
CA ASP A 26 -15.46 17.15 -1.56
C ASP A 26 -14.41 16.45 -0.68
N VAL A 27 -14.77 15.24 -0.23
CA VAL A 27 -13.92 14.38 0.60
C VAL A 27 -12.68 13.91 -0.17
N ASP A 28 -12.79 13.67 -1.47
CA ASP A 28 -11.67 13.22 -2.29
C ASP A 28 -10.57 14.30 -2.38
N GLN A 29 -10.94 15.57 -2.50
CA GLN A 29 -10.03 16.70 -2.47
C GLN A 29 -9.38 16.88 -1.11
N VAL A 30 -10.09 16.60 -0.01
CA VAL A 30 -9.50 16.53 1.34
C VAL A 30 -8.39 15.47 1.38
N TRP A 31 -8.68 14.25 0.90
CA TRP A 31 -7.72 13.16 0.86
C TRP A 31 -6.49 13.48 0.01
N ALA A 32 -6.70 14.03 -1.19
CA ALA A 32 -5.62 14.41 -2.10
C ALA A 32 -4.70 15.48 -1.47
N ASN A 33 -5.28 16.52 -0.87
CA ASN A 33 -4.51 17.57 -0.20
C ASN A 33 -3.74 17.03 1.01
N TRP A 34 -4.35 16.17 1.81
CA TRP A 34 -3.70 15.54 2.96
C TRP A 34 -2.50 14.68 2.57
N GLU A 35 -2.62 13.87 1.50
CA GLU A 35 -1.50 13.09 0.96
C GLU A 35 -0.40 14.00 0.39
N LYS A 36 -0.76 15.10 -0.29
CA LYS A 36 0.20 16.08 -0.81
C LYS A 36 1.02 16.72 0.31
N ILE A 37 0.37 17.18 1.38
CA ILE A 37 1.03 17.78 2.56
C ILE A 37 1.92 16.74 3.24
N LYS A 38 1.43 15.51 3.42
CA LYS A 38 2.22 14.39 3.97
C LYS A 38 3.46 14.05 3.16
N ARG A 39 3.39 14.15 1.83
CA ARG A 39 4.51 13.88 0.95
C ARG A 39 5.55 15.00 1.03
N ALA A 40 5.11 16.25 0.97
CA ALA A 40 5.96 17.43 1.14
C ALA A 40 6.70 17.42 2.48
N GLU A 41 6.00 17.06 3.56
CA GLU A 41 6.56 16.89 4.91
C GLU A 41 7.75 15.95 5.02
N LYS A 42 7.72 14.89 4.22
CA LYS A 42 8.71 13.81 4.30
C LYS A 42 9.86 14.04 3.33
N HIS A 43 9.67 14.90 2.33
CA HIS A 43 10.68 15.23 1.34
C HIS A 43 11.94 15.78 2.02
N GLY A 44 13.13 15.29 1.63
CA GLY A 44 14.40 15.69 2.22
C GLY A 44 14.68 15.16 3.65
N THR A 45 13.79 14.36 4.24
CA THR A 45 14.02 13.73 5.54
C THR A 45 14.38 12.26 5.39
N ARG A 46 14.90 11.62 6.45
CA ARG A 46 15.07 10.15 6.51
C ARG A 46 13.78 9.35 6.29
N HIS A 47 12.63 10.01 6.33
CA HIS A 47 11.30 9.43 6.12
C HIS A 47 10.76 9.68 4.71
N ALA A 48 11.56 10.30 3.83
CA ALA A 48 11.26 10.41 2.42
C ALA A 48 10.99 9.03 1.83
N ARG A 49 9.98 8.95 0.97
CA ARG A 49 9.59 7.73 0.28
C ARG A 49 9.94 7.90 -1.19
N PRO A 50 11.11 7.44 -1.64
CA PRO A 50 11.50 7.55 -3.05
C PRO A 50 10.60 6.72 -3.97
N SER A 51 9.96 5.67 -3.47
CA SER A 51 9.00 4.85 -4.22
C SER A 51 7.59 4.93 -3.62
N ALA A 52 6.58 4.89 -4.48
CA ALA A 52 5.17 4.77 -4.10
C ALA A 52 4.88 3.51 -3.25
N LEU A 53 5.73 2.48 -3.38
CA LEU A 53 5.61 1.21 -2.67
C LEU A 53 6.24 1.25 -1.26
N ASP A 54 6.94 2.33 -0.88
CA ASP A 54 7.69 2.38 0.38
C ASP A 54 6.83 2.50 1.65
N GLY A 55 7.27 1.82 2.70
CA GLY A 55 6.58 1.83 4.01
C GLY A 55 5.46 0.80 4.10
N ILE A 56 5.54 -0.30 3.33
CA ILE A 56 4.86 -1.55 3.65
C ILE A 56 5.68 -2.27 4.73
N PRO A 57 5.13 -2.56 5.93
CA PRO A 57 5.90 -3.22 6.98
C PRO A 57 6.35 -4.62 6.57
N LYS A 58 7.61 -4.96 6.86
CA LYS A 58 8.25 -6.22 6.44
C LYS A 58 7.71 -7.45 7.18
N HIS A 59 7.25 -7.25 8.41
CA HIS A 59 6.81 -8.28 9.37
C HIS A 59 5.31 -8.62 9.28
N LEU A 60 4.60 -8.07 8.28
CA LEU A 60 3.21 -8.47 8.04
C LEU A 60 3.14 -9.92 7.54
N PRO A 61 2.07 -10.65 7.89
CA PRO A 61 1.74 -11.90 7.22
C PRO A 61 1.64 -11.71 5.71
N ALA A 62 1.96 -12.75 4.94
CA ALA A 62 2.20 -12.66 3.51
C ALA A 62 0.96 -12.20 2.74
N LEU A 63 -0.24 -12.71 3.08
CA LEU A 63 -1.51 -12.29 2.47
C LEU A 63 -1.77 -10.80 2.70
N LEU A 64 -1.69 -10.34 3.95
CA LEU A 64 -1.87 -8.93 4.33
C LEU A 64 -0.85 -8.02 3.64
N ARG A 65 0.39 -8.50 3.47
CA ARG A 65 1.43 -7.76 2.77
C ARG A 65 1.14 -7.65 1.28
N ALA A 66 0.72 -8.74 0.64
CA ALA A 66 0.35 -8.77 -0.77
C ALA A 66 -0.82 -7.81 -1.05
N GLU A 67 -1.87 -7.82 -0.23
CA GLU A 67 -3.00 -6.89 -0.35
C GLU A 67 -2.55 -5.42 -0.28
N LYS A 68 -1.66 -5.07 0.67
CA LYS A 68 -1.13 -3.70 0.78
C LYS A 68 -0.26 -3.30 -0.40
N LEU A 69 0.53 -4.23 -0.93
CA LEU A 69 1.34 -4.01 -2.12
C LEU A 69 0.45 -3.71 -3.32
N LEU A 70 -0.54 -4.57 -3.58
CA LEU A 70 -1.48 -4.41 -4.69
C LEU A 70 -2.27 -3.11 -4.59
N LYS A 71 -2.78 -2.76 -3.39
CA LYS A 71 -3.50 -1.50 -3.16
C LYS A 71 -2.65 -0.27 -3.44
N ARG A 72 -1.35 -0.32 -3.10
CA ARG A 72 -0.41 0.78 -3.40
C ARG A 72 -0.05 0.84 -4.88
N ALA A 73 0.18 -0.30 -5.50
CA ALA A 73 0.44 -0.39 -6.93
C ALA A 73 -0.74 0.18 -7.75
N GLN A 74 -1.98 -0.16 -7.39
CA GLN A 74 -3.18 0.42 -8.01
C GLN A 74 -3.25 1.94 -7.82
N ARG A 75 -3.04 2.43 -6.60
CA ARG A 75 -3.03 3.88 -6.32
C ARG A 75 -1.94 4.65 -7.09
N ALA A 76 -0.85 3.99 -7.43
CA ALA A 76 0.25 4.54 -8.20
C ALA A 76 0.12 4.29 -9.72
N ASN A 77 -0.98 3.67 -10.18
CA ASN A 77 -1.17 3.22 -11.56
C ASN A 77 -0.03 2.32 -12.07
N LEU A 78 0.61 1.57 -11.17
CA LEU A 78 1.67 0.61 -11.48
C LEU A 78 1.15 -0.82 -11.62
N ALA A 79 -0.06 -1.10 -11.14
CA ALA A 79 -0.63 -2.44 -11.19
C ALA A 79 -1.08 -2.77 -12.62
N THR A 80 -0.66 -3.93 -13.11
CA THR A 80 -1.27 -4.54 -14.30
C THR A 80 -2.69 -4.98 -13.97
N GLU A 81 -3.57 -4.95 -14.98
CA GLU A 81 -4.93 -5.49 -14.87
C GLU A 81 -4.93 -6.84 -14.15
N PRO A 82 -5.85 -7.09 -13.20
CA PRO A 82 -5.97 -8.40 -12.60
C PRO A 82 -6.11 -9.44 -13.72
N PRO A 83 -5.57 -10.67 -13.57
CA PRO A 83 -5.75 -11.71 -14.57
C PRO A 83 -7.25 -11.85 -14.85
N SER A 84 -7.66 -11.40 -16.03
CA SER A 84 -9.06 -11.22 -16.36
C SER A 84 -9.72 -12.58 -16.58
N ASN A 85 -11.02 -12.62 -16.28
CA ASN A 85 -11.98 -13.67 -16.64
C ASN A 85 -12.30 -14.79 -15.61
N ARG A 86 -12.09 -14.58 -14.31
CA ARG A 86 -12.69 -15.44 -13.28
C ARG A 86 -13.76 -14.70 -12.48
N ARG A 87 -15.04 -14.94 -12.78
CA ARG A 87 -16.17 -14.55 -11.93
C ARG A 87 -16.18 -15.43 -10.67
N LEU A 88 -15.32 -15.12 -9.70
CA LEU A 88 -15.29 -15.81 -8.40
C LEU A 88 -16.26 -15.13 -7.43
N THR A 89 -17.11 -15.94 -6.78
CA THR A 89 -17.82 -15.50 -5.59
C THR A 89 -16.87 -15.50 -4.38
N ARG A 90 -17.17 -14.70 -3.34
CA ARG A 90 -16.37 -14.66 -2.10
C ARG A 90 -16.16 -16.05 -1.50
N ALA A 91 -17.22 -16.86 -1.48
CA ALA A 91 -17.17 -18.23 -0.95
C ALA A 91 -16.25 -19.15 -1.76
N ARG A 92 -16.27 -19.02 -3.09
CA ARG A 92 -15.39 -19.83 -3.96
C ARG A 92 -13.93 -19.41 -3.80
N LEU A 93 -13.64 -18.11 -3.77
CA LEU A 93 -12.28 -17.62 -3.56
C LEU A 93 -11.70 -18.10 -2.21
N GLY A 94 -12.50 -18.04 -1.14
CA GLY A 94 -12.09 -18.55 0.17
C GLY A 94 -11.73 -20.05 0.15
N ARG A 95 -12.52 -20.87 -0.55
CA ARG A 95 -12.20 -22.30 -0.75
C ARG A 95 -10.92 -22.51 -1.56
N GLU A 96 -10.75 -21.80 -2.67
CA GLU A 96 -9.54 -21.92 -3.49
C GLU A 96 -8.26 -21.54 -2.70
N LEU A 97 -8.33 -20.48 -1.87
CA LEU A 97 -7.22 -20.12 -0.99
C LEU A 97 -6.90 -21.21 0.05
N PHE A 98 -7.94 -21.79 0.66
CA PHE A 98 -7.77 -22.89 1.62
C PHE A 98 -7.17 -24.13 0.95
N ASP A 99 -7.64 -24.48 -0.26
CA ASP A 99 -7.13 -25.61 -1.01
C ASP A 99 -5.67 -25.46 -1.41
N LEU A 100 -5.23 -24.25 -1.78
CA LEU A 100 -3.82 -23.95 -2.02
C LEU A 100 -2.97 -24.10 -0.76
N ALA A 101 -3.46 -23.63 0.40
CA ALA A 101 -2.77 -23.81 1.67
C ALA A 101 -2.66 -25.30 2.05
N ARG A 102 -3.75 -26.07 1.87
CA ARG A 102 -3.78 -27.53 2.06
C ARG A 102 -2.78 -28.23 1.13
N TYR A 103 -2.72 -27.82 -0.14
CA TYR A 103 -1.78 -28.37 -1.10
C TYR A 103 -0.31 -28.15 -0.68
N ALA A 104 0.02 -26.93 -0.25
CA ALA A 104 1.34 -26.62 0.27
C ALA A 104 1.68 -27.47 1.50
N GLN A 105 0.75 -27.59 2.46
CA GLN A 105 0.94 -28.39 3.67
C GLN A 105 1.18 -29.88 3.35
N ASN A 106 0.42 -30.45 2.41
CA ASN A 106 0.59 -31.85 1.98
C ASN A 106 1.95 -32.11 1.31
N LYS A 107 2.61 -31.07 0.79
CA LYS A 107 3.97 -31.12 0.24
C LYS A 107 5.05 -30.79 1.27
N GLY A 108 4.67 -30.46 2.52
CA GLY A 108 5.59 -29.99 3.56
C GLY A 108 6.08 -28.56 3.34
N TRP A 109 5.38 -27.76 2.53
CA TRP A 109 5.73 -26.37 2.24
C TRP A 109 4.89 -25.39 3.07
N SER A 110 5.50 -24.27 3.45
CA SER A 110 4.79 -23.16 4.10
C SER A 110 4.17 -22.23 3.05
N ALA A 111 2.83 -22.20 2.98
CA ALA A 111 2.11 -21.27 2.11
C ALA A 111 2.46 -19.80 2.39
N GLU A 112 2.72 -19.47 3.67
CA GLU A 112 3.16 -18.15 4.12
C GLU A 112 4.53 -17.78 3.53
N GLU A 113 5.50 -18.70 3.56
CA GLU A 113 6.83 -18.46 3.00
C GLU A 113 6.80 -18.34 1.48
N LEU A 114 6.05 -19.23 0.80
CA LEU A 114 5.87 -19.21 -0.64
C LEU A 114 5.29 -17.88 -1.10
N LEU A 115 4.18 -17.45 -0.48
CA LEU A 115 3.55 -16.18 -0.83
C LEU A 115 4.42 -14.98 -0.45
N ARG A 116 5.17 -15.04 0.66
CA ARG A 116 6.10 -13.97 1.04
C ARG A 116 7.20 -13.81 0.00
N ALA A 117 7.82 -14.91 -0.43
CA ALA A 117 8.84 -14.90 -1.47
C ALA A 117 8.31 -14.34 -2.79
N GLU A 118 7.09 -14.73 -3.18
CA GLU A 118 6.43 -14.24 -4.39
C GLU A 118 6.11 -12.74 -4.28
N THR A 119 5.56 -12.29 -3.16
CA THR A 119 5.29 -10.87 -2.88
C THR A 119 6.55 -10.02 -3.04
N HIS A 120 7.70 -10.52 -2.57
CA HIS A 120 8.99 -9.85 -2.74
C HIS A 120 9.44 -9.76 -4.21
N LYS A 121 9.17 -10.78 -5.02
CA LYS A 121 9.45 -10.74 -6.47
C LYS A 121 8.57 -9.70 -7.16
N GLN A 122 7.27 -9.72 -6.88
CA GLN A 122 6.30 -8.77 -7.44
C GLN A 122 6.63 -7.33 -7.04
N GLU A 123 7.03 -7.08 -5.79
CA GLU A 123 7.48 -5.77 -5.34
C GLU A 123 8.67 -5.25 -6.17
N ARG A 124 9.66 -6.12 -6.48
CA ARG A 124 10.81 -5.72 -7.32
C ARG A 124 10.38 -5.37 -8.74
N LEU A 125 9.49 -6.16 -9.35
CA LEU A 125 8.98 -5.90 -10.70
C LEU A 125 8.24 -4.56 -10.78
N LEU A 126 7.37 -4.29 -9.80
CA LEU A 126 6.63 -3.02 -9.73
C LEU A 126 7.57 -1.81 -9.55
N ARG A 127 8.64 -1.94 -8.76
CA ARG A 127 9.65 -0.88 -8.62
C ARG A 127 10.44 -0.63 -9.90
N GLN A 128 10.75 -1.68 -10.66
CA GLN A 128 11.40 -1.53 -11.97
C GLN A 128 10.47 -0.83 -12.96
N HIS A 129 9.18 -1.17 -12.95
CA HIS A 129 8.18 -0.51 -13.78
C HIS A 129 8.05 0.98 -13.40
N GLU A 130 8.01 1.29 -12.11
CA GLU A 130 8.01 2.66 -11.59
C GLU A 130 9.22 3.47 -12.07
N GLN A 131 10.42 2.89 -11.99
CA GLN A 131 11.66 3.55 -12.45
C GLN A 131 11.65 3.81 -13.95
N ARG A 132 11.15 2.86 -14.76
CA ARG A 132 11.03 3.02 -16.21
C ARG A 132 9.99 4.06 -16.59
N ALA A 133 8.87 4.13 -15.87
CA ALA A 133 7.83 5.13 -16.12
C ALA A 133 8.24 6.56 -15.68
N ALA A 134 9.28 6.68 -14.85
CA ALA A 134 9.83 7.94 -14.38
C ALA A 134 11.01 8.46 -15.23
N GLN A 135 11.50 7.67 -16.19
CA GLN A 135 12.49 8.08 -17.21
C GLN A 135 11.78 8.60 -18.45
#